data_AF-A0A0R1VAS6-F1
#
_entry.id   AF-A0A0R1VAS6-F1
#
_cell.length_a   1.000
_cell.length_b   1.000
_cell.length_c   1.000
_cell.angle_alpha   90.00
_cell.angle_beta   90.00
_cell.angle_gamma   90.00
#
_symmetry.space_group_name_H-M   'P 1'
#
loop_
_entity.id
_entity.type
_entity.pdbx_description
1 polymer ?
#
loop_
_entity_poly.entity_id
_entity_poly.type
_entity_poly.pdbx_seq_one_letter_code
_entity_poly.pdbx_strand_id
1 'polypeptide(L)'
;MNNNVVRSQLTISFDPPFYKAVFERYSAGLYEIGQVNLGPTEPKITGLAQLINERWDSIDFFQQSTVETHPQKKINPKRLQRLVRKSSKKGIGTKAQVALQKQREQQKSVHKKCQRKRTQEFAHALFIKKQQKRRLKRRGH
;
A
#
# COMPACT_ATOMS: atom_id res chain seq x y z
N MET A 1 13.63 -28.95 -7.92
CA MET A 1 13.33 -28.16 -9.14
C MET A 1 13.21 -26.71 -8.71
N ASN A 2 14.20 -25.88 -9.02
CA ASN A 2 14.17 -24.46 -8.66
C ASN A 2 13.07 -23.79 -9.46
N ASN A 3 12.00 -23.36 -8.80
CA ASN A 3 11.02 -22.47 -9.42
C ASN A 3 11.71 -21.12 -9.66
N ASN A 4 12.31 -20.96 -10.84
CA ASN A 4 12.72 -19.66 -11.36
C ASN A 4 11.43 -18.85 -11.64
N VAL A 5 10.86 -18.29 -10.58
CA VAL A 5 9.73 -17.37 -10.71
C VAL A 5 10.26 -16.09 -11.33
N VAL A 6 10.10 -15.98 -12.64
CA VAL A 6 10.34 -14.73 -13.38
C VAL A 6 9.13 -13.84 -13.17
N ARG A 7 9.37 -12.62 -12.68
CA ARG A 7 8.32 -11.62 -12.47
C ARG A 7 8.74 -10.31 -13.10
N SER A 8 7.84 -9.72 -13.88
CA SER A 8 8.03 -8.39 -14.45
C SER A 8 6.84 -7.48 -14.13
N GLN A 9 7.11 -6.20 -13.94
CA GLN A 9 6.12 -5.16 -13.69
C GLN A 9 6.47 -3.93 -14.52
N LEU A 10 5.46 -3.30 -15.11
CA LEU A 10 5.56 -2.01 -15.79
C LEU A 10 4.74 -0.99 -15.02
N THR A 11 5.40 0.08 -14.58
CA THR A 11 4.77 1.21 -13.91
C THR A 11 4.87 2.44 -14.81
N ILE A 12 3.73 3.07 -15.10
CA ILE A 12 3.68 4.33 -15.84
C ILE A 12 3.46 5.47 -14.84
N SER A 13 4.36 6.45 -14.86
CA SER A 13 4.29 7.65 -14.00
C SER A 13 4.43 8.91 -14.84
N PHE A 14 3.63 9.93 -14.52
CA PHE A 14 3.80 11.26 -15.08
C PHE A 14 4.73 12.07 -14.19
N ASP A 15 5.90 12.41 -14.72
CA ASP A 15 6.89 13.28 -14.09
C ASP A 15 7.08 14.52 -14.98
N PRO A 16 6.42 15.65 -14.64
CA PRO A 16 6.31 16.78 -15.55
C PRO A 16 7.66 17.21 -16.16
N PRO A 17 7.75 17.38 -17.49
CA PRO A 17 6.64 17.41 -18.46
C PRO A 17 6.39 16.07 -19.19
N PHE A 18 6.97 14.94 -18.75
CA PHE A 18 6.98 13.69 -19.50
C PHE A 18 6.36 12.51 -18.76
N TYR A 19 5.81 11.56 -19.52
CA TYR A 19 5.50 10.23 -19.05
C TYR A 19 6.76 9.36 -19.07
N LYS A 20 6.97 8.63 -17.98
CA LYS A 20 8.06 7.66 -17.80
C LYS A 20 7.46 6.28 -17.63
N ALA A 21 8.01 5.31 -18.35
CA ALA A 21 7.81 3.89 -18.13
C ALA A 21 8.97 3.34 -17.30
N VAL A 22 8.66 2.73 -16.17
CA VAL A 22 9.63 2.02 -15.33
C VAL A 22 9.32 0.53 -15.39
N PHE A 23 10.30 -0.24 -15.85
CA PHE A 23 10.27 -1.69 -15.92
C PHE A 23 11.05 -2.27 -14.75
N GLU A 24 10.41 -3.16 -14.00
CA GLU A 24 11.00 -3.86 -12.86
C GLU A 24 10.93 -5.35 -13.16
N ARG A 25 12.07 -6.06 -13.17
CA ARG A 25 12.10 -7.51 -13.36
C ARG A 25 12.90 -8.22 -12.26
N TYR A 26 12.40 -9.38 -11.86
CA TYR A 26 13.00 -10.27 -10.88
C TYR A 26 13.20 -11.64 -11.52
N SER A 27 14.45 -12.10 -11.57
CA SER A 27 14.80 -13.42 -12.10
C SER A 27 15.95 -14.02 -11.29
N ALA A 28 15.81 -15.27 -10.84
CA ALA A 28 16.88 -16.00 -10.15
C ALA A 28 17.56 -15.23 -8.98
N GLY A 29 16.81 -14.41 -8.25
CA GLY A 29 17.32 -13.59 -7.13
C GLY A 29 17.97 -12.27 -7.56
N LEU A 30 18.04 -11.99 -8.86
CA LEU A 30 18.49 -10.72 -9.41
C LEU A 30 17.30 -9.79 -9.60
N TYR A 31 17.53 -8.50 -9.33
CA TYR A 31 16.58 -7.43 -9.57
C TYR A 31 17.18 -6.45 -10.58
N GLU A 32 16.43 -6.17 -11.63
CA GLU A 32 16.84 -5.27 -12.70
C GLU A 32 15.75 -4.24 -12.99
N ILE A 33 16.18 -3.00 -13.19
CA ILE A 33 15.31 -1.87 -13.53
C ILE A 33 15.70 -1.30 -14.89
N GLY A 34 14.71 -1.02 -15.73
CA GLY A 34 14.88 -0.22 -16.95
C GLY A 34 13.93 0.97 -16.95
N GLN A 35 14.34 2.09 -17.54
CA GLN A 35 13.49 3.27 -17.68
C GLN A 35 13.43 3.73 -19.13
N VAL A 36 12.24 4.07 -19.60
CA VAL A 36 12.00 4.65 -20.93
C VAL A 36 11.16 5.93 -20.79
N ASN A 37 11.56 7.00 -21.48
CA ASN A 37 10.74 8.20 -21.60
C ASN A 37 9.72 8.00 -22.73
N LEU A 38 8.43 8.14 -22.40
CA LEU A 38 7.31 7.98 -23.34
C LEU A 38 6.89 9.31 -24.01
N GLY A 39 7.49 10.42 -23.58
CA GLY A 39 7.19 11.75 -24.09
C GLY A 39 6.05 12.46 -23.33
N PRO A 40 5.58 13.61 -23.82
CA PRO A 40 4.65 14.47 -23.09
C PRO A 40 3.18 14.00 -23.14
N THR A 41 2.86 13.11 -24.07
CA THR A 41 1.49 12.63 -24.29
C THR A 41 1.20 11.40 -23.46
N GLU A 42 -0.03 11.30 -22.94
CA GLU A 42 -0.47 10.11 -22.21
C GLU A 42 -0.36 8.86 -23.11
N PRO A 43 0.38 7.83 -22.68
CA PRO A 43 0.66 6.67 -23.51
C PRO A 43 -0.59 5.81 -23.67
N LYS A 44 -0.93 5.50 -24.93
CA LYS A 44 -2.01 4.57 -25.25
C LYS A 44 -1.56 3.13 -25.01
N ILE A 45 -2.52 2.27 -24.63
CA ILE A 45 -2.28 0.83 -24.40
C ILE A 45 -1.64 0.17 -25.63
N THR A 46 -2.05 0.55 -26.84
CA THR A 46 -1.48 0.03 -28.09
C THR A 46 0.00 0.38 -28.24
N GLY A 47 0.39 1.62 -27.94
CA GLY A 47 1.79 2.06 -27.97
C GLY A 47 2.64 1.37 -26.91
N LEU A 48 2.07 1.11 -25.72
CA LEU A 48 2.75 0.32 -24.68
C LEU A 48 2.95 -1.13 -25.09
N ALA A 49 1.93 -1.76 -25.71
CA ALA A 49 2.04 -3.13 -26.20
C ALA A 49 3.12 -3.25 -27.28
N GLN A 50 3.19 -2.29 -28.21
CA GLN A 50 4.23 -2.24 -29.23
C GLN A 50 5.63 -2.07 -28.61
N LEU A 51 5.78 -1.15 -27.64
CA LEU A 51 7.02 -0.95 -26.91
C LEU A 51 7.51 -2.26 -26.24
N ILE A 52 6.59 -3.02 -25.64
CA ILE A 52 6.91 -4.28 -24.96
C ILE A 52 7.27 -5.38 -25.96
N ASN A 53 6.58 -5.47 -27.10
CA ASN A 53 6.80 -6.57 -28.04
C ASN A 53 7.98 -6.34 -28.99
N GLU A 54 8.21 -5.10 -29.41
CA GLU A 54 9.17 -4.78 -30.48
C GLU A 54 10.45 -4.12 -29.96
N ARG A 55 10.40 -3.52 -28.77
CA ARG A 55 11.50 -2.68 -28.24
C ARG A 55 12.02 -3.15 -26.89
N TRP A 56 11.63 -4.34 -26.43
CA TRP A 56 12.07 -4.86 -25.14
C TRP A 56 13.60 -4.93 -25.00
N ASP A 57 14.27 -5.39 -26.06
CA ASP A 57 15.72 -5.58 -26.07
C ASP A 57 16.49 -4.26 -26.15
N SER A 58 15.82 -3.17 -26.52
CA SER A 58 16.41 -1.83 -26.58
C SER A 58 16.39 -1.10 -25.23
N ILE A 59 15.79 -1.70 -24.20
CA ILE A 59 15.70 -1.10 -22.87
C ILE A 59 16.98 -1.41 -22.10
N ASP A 60 17.70 -0.37 -21.69
CA ASP A 60 18.86 -0.53 -20.82
C ASP A 60 18.42 -0.92 -19.41
N PHE A 61 18.65 -2.19 -19.06
CA PHE A 61 18.37 -2.74 -17.74
C PHE A 61 19.61 -2.64 -16.84
N PHE A 62 19.44 -2.02 -15.69
CA PHE A 62 20.46 -1.91 -14.66
C PHE A 62 20.17 -2.91 -13.55
N GLN A 63 21.13 -3.78 -13.27
CA GLN A 63 21.05 -4.71 -12.16
C GLN A 63 21.33 -3.98 -10.84
N GLN A 64 20.39 -4.06 -9.90
CA GLN A 64 20.62 -3.62 -8.52
C GLN A 64 21.15 -4.81 -7.72
N SER A 65 22.45 -4.75 -7.38
CA SER A 65 23.05 -5.65 -6.41
C SER A 65 22.42 -5.38 -5.04
N THR A 66 21.74 -6.37 -4.48
CA THR A 66 21.01 -6.35 -3.20
C THR A 66 19.61 -5.76 -3.27
N VAL A 67 18.64 -6.63 -3.55
CA VAL A 67 17.26 -6.40 -3.11
C VAL A 67 16.90 -7.52 -2.16
N GLU A 68 16.56 -7.16 -0.92
CA GLU A 68 15.85 -8.06 -0.03
C GLU A 68 14.55 -8.45 -0.74
N THR A 69 14.55 -9.64 -1.32
CA THR A 69 13.38 -10.20 -1.99
C THR A 69 12.38 -10.55 -0.91
N HIS A 70 11.59 -9.57 -0.47
CA HIS A 70 10.44 -9.87 0.36
C HIS A 70 9.47 -10.71 -0.49
N PRO A 71 9.15 -11.95 -0.08
CA PRO A 71 8.19 -12.75 -0.79
C PRO A 71 6.87 -11.99 -0.78
N GLN A 72 6.45 -11.49 -1.94
CA GLN A 72 5.15 -10.86 -2.05
C GLN A 72 4.09 -11.91 -1.73
N LYS A 73 3.35 -11.67 -0.63
CA LYS A 73 2.22 -12.52 -0.25
C LYS A 73 1.26 -12.60 -1.43
N LYS A 74 0.75 -13.80 -1.75
CA LYS A 74 -0.32 -13.96 -2.74
C LYS A 74 -1.52 -13.09 -2.32
N ILE A 75 -1.77 -12.02 -3.07
CA ILE A 75 -2.93 -11.15 -2.88
C ILE A 75 -4.04 -11.67 -3.80
N ASN A 76 -5.25 -11.84 -3.26
CA ASN A 76 -6.41 -12.22 -4.05
C ASN A 76 -6.63 -11.19 -5.20
N PRO A 77 -6.89 -11.62 -6.45
CA PRO A 77 -7.09 -10.72 -7.59
C PRO A 77 -8.09 -9.59 -7.35
N LYS A 78 -9.19 -9.86 -6.63
CA LYS A 78 -10.19 -8.85 -6.25
C LYS A 78 -9.62 -7.78 -5.32
N ARG A 79 -8.71 -8.16 -4.43
CA ARG A 79 -8.00 -7.24 -3.54
C ARG A 79 -6.96 -6.42 -4.30
N LEU A 80 -6.25 -7.04 -5.25
CA LEU A 80 -5.30 -6.33 -6.13
C LEU A 80 -6.01 -5.25 -6.95
N GLN A 81 -7.12 -5.58 -7.61
CA GLN A 81 -7.91 -4.63 -8.40
C GLN A 81 -8.44 -3.46 -7.56
N ARG A 82 -8.84 -3.71 -6.30
CA ARG A 82 -9.23 -2.66 -5.36
C ARG A 82 -8.08 -1.73 -5.01
N LEU A 83 -6.86 -2.25 -4.81
CA LEU A 83 -5.67 -1.45 -4.51
C LEU A 83 -5.31 -0.55 -5.71
N VAL A 84 -5.29 -1.11 -6.93
CA VAL A 84 -5.04 -0.35 -8.17
C VAL A 84 -6.07 0.77 -8.35
N ARG A 85 -7.37 0.48 -8.16
CA ARG A 85 -8.42 1.52 -8.23
C ARG A 85 -8.24 2.58 -7.16
N LYS A 86 -7.77 2.23 -5.96
CA LYS A 86 -7.51 3.18 -4.87
C LYS A 86 -6.34 4.12 -5.20
N SER A 87 -5.28 3.61 -5.81
CA SER A 87 -4.13 4.45 -6.23
C SER A 87 -4.49 5.36 -7.40
N SER A 88 -5.28 4.89 -8.38
CA SER A 88 -5.69 5.70 -9.53
C SER A 88 -6.78 6.74 -9.19
N LYS A 89 -7.59 6.53 -8.14
CA LYS A 89 -8.63 7.47 -7.70
C LYS A 89 -8.11 8.68 -6.91
N LYS A 90 -6.98 9.27 -7.32
CA LYS A 90 -6.68 10.68 -7.03
C LYS A 90 -7.36 11.55 -8.10
N GLY A 91 -8.67 11.42 -8.26
CA GLY A 91 -9.46 12.45 -8.93
C GLY A 91 -9.44 13.68 -8.03
N ILE A 92 -9.13 14.85 -8.59
CA ILE A 92 -9.11 16.13 -7.90
C ILE A 92 -10.54 16.43 -7.43
N GLY A 93 -10.91 15.94 -6.25
CA GLY A 93 -12.10 16.42 -5.56
C GLY A 93 -11.92 17.91 -5.29
N THR A 94 -13.01 18.67 -5.37
CA THR A 94 -13.00 20.09 -4.98
C THR A 94 -12.33 20.24 -3.61
N LYS A 95 -11.62 21.35 -3.38
CA LYS A 95 -10.89 21.61 -2.11
C LYS A 95 -11.76 21.35 -0.87
N ALA A 96 -13.06 21.64 -0.97
CA ALA A 96 -14.07 21.34 0.04
C ALA A 96 -14.23 19.83 0.34
N GLN A 97 -14.27 18.97 -0.67
CA GLN A 97 -14.41 17.52 -0.50
C GLN A 97 -13.17 16.90 0.16
N VAL A 98 -11.97 17.39 -0.19
CA VAL A 98 -10.71 16.98 0.46
C VAL A 98 -10.68 17.42 1.93
N ALA A 99 -11.11 18.66 2.22
CA ALA A 99 -11.19 19.18 3.59
C ALA A 99 -12.16 18.36 4.46
N LEU A 100 -13.36 18.04 3.94
CA LEU A 100 -14.36 17.22 4.64
C LEU A 100 -13.87 15.78 4.86
N GLN A 101 -13.09 15.22 3.93
CA GLN A 101 -12.50 13.90 4.12
C GLN A 101 -11.45 13.92 5.24
N LYS A 102 -10.56 14.91 5.25
CA LYS A 102 -9.55 15.09 6.29
C LYS A 102 -10.18 15.29 7.67
N GLN A 103 -11.24 16.10 7.77
CA GLN A 103 -12.01 16.29 9.01
C GLN A 103 -12.61 14.97 9.51
N ARG A 104 -13.23 14.18 8.63
CA ARG A 104 -13.80 12.87 9.00
C ARG A 104 -12.74 11.89 9.51
N GLU A 105 -11.56 11.89 8.92
CA GLU A 105 -10.44 11.03 9.36
C GLU A 105 -9.91 11.43 10.73
N GLN A 106 -9.77 12.74 11.00
CA GLN A 106 -9.40 13.26 12.32
C GLN A 106 -10.45 12.91 13.38
N GLN A 107 -11.75 13.08 13.08
CA GLN A 107 -12.81 12.73 14.02
C GLN A 107 -12.84 11.23 14.34
N LYS A 108 -12.57 10.36 13.35
CA LYS A 108 -12.47 8.91 13.57
C LYS A 108 -11.36 8.53 14.56
N SER A 109 -10.20 9.17 14.47
CA SER A 109 -9.08 8.86 15.37
C SER A 109 -9.38 9.32 16.80
N VAL A 110 -9.95 10.52 16.95
CA VAL A 110 -10.39 11.07 18.25
C VAL A 110 -11.45 10.17 18.88
N HIS A 111 -12.48 9.77 18.12
CA HIS A 111 -13.54 8.91 18.62
C HIS A 111 -13.00 7.57 19.14
N LYS A 112 -12.10 6.92 18.37
CA LYS A 112 -11.45 5.67 18.81
C LYS A 112 -10.65 5.85 20.10
N LYS A 113 -9.92 6.96 20.25
CA LYS A 113 -9.15 7.26 21.46
C LYS A 113 -10.07 7.43 22.67
N CYS A 114 -11.16 8.18 22.51
CA CYS A 114 -12.16 8.36 23.57
C CYS A 114 -12.83 7.05 23.96
N GLN A 115 -13.24 6.23 22.99
CA GLN A 115 -13.87 4.93 23.24
C GLN A 115 -12.91 3.98 23.98
N ARG A 116 -11.63 3.94 23.57
CA ARG A 116 -10.61 3.13 24.23
C ARG A 116 -10.38 3.57 25.68
N LYS A 117 -10.30 4.89 25.92
CA LYS A 117 -10.16 5.45 27.27
C LYS A 117 -11.35 5.07 28.16
N ARG A 118 -12.58 5.27 27.69
CA ARG A 118 -13.80 4.91 28.42
C ARG A 118 -13.87 3.42 28.77
N THR A 119 -13.45 2.56 27.84
CA THR A 119 -13.42 1.11 28.04
C THR A 119 -12.39 0.73 29.11
N GLN A 120 -11.21 1.35 29.09
CA GLN A 120 -10.15 1.12 30.09
C GLN A 120 -10.57 1.59 31.49
N GLU A 121 -11.16 2.77 31.59
CA GLU A 121 -11.67 3.32 32.85
C GLU A 121 -12.74 2.41 33.46
N PHE A 122 -13.68 1.93 32.65
CA PHE A 122 -14.71 1.00 33.09
C PHE A 122 -14.13 -0.33 33.57
N ALA A 123 -13.18 -0.91 32.83
CA ALA A 123 -12.51 -2.15 33.22
C ALA A 123 -11.73 -1.98 34.54
N HIS A 124 -11.05 -0.85 34.72
CA HIS A 124 -10.33 -0.52 35.95
C HIS A 124 -11.30 -0.41 37.14
N ALA A 125 -12.43 0.30 36.98
CA ALA A 125 -13.44 0.42 38.02
C ALA A 125 -14.00 -0.95 38.46
N LEU A 126 -14.30 -1.83 37.51
CA LEU A 126 -14.74 -3.20 37.81
C LEU A 126 -13.67 -4.01 38.55
N PHE A 127 -12.40 -3.87 38.17
CA PHE A 127 -11.29 -4.54 38.82
C PHE A 127 -11.14 -4.11 40.29
N ILE A 128 -11.16 -2.80 40.57
CA ILE A 128 -11.09 -2.26 41.93
C ILE A 128 -12.26 -2.78 42.78
N LYS A 129 -13.48 -2.76 42.25
CA LYS A 129 -14.67 -3.29 42.93
C LYS A 129 -14.52 -4.79 43.25
N LYS A 130 -13.96 -5.58 42.34
CA LYS A 130 -13.69 -7.01 42.55
C LYS A 130 -12.62 -7.24 43.63
N GLN A 131 -11.56 -6.44 43.63
CA GLN A 131 -10.52 -6.48 44.67
C GLN A 131 -11.07 -6.13 46.06
N GLN A 132 -11.88 -5.07 46.17
CA GLN A 132 -12.55 -4.69 47.42
C GLN A 132 -13.44 -5.82 47.94
N LYS A 133 -14.28 -6.41 47.07
CA LYS A 133 -15.11 -7.57 47.45
C LYS A 133 -14.28 -8.75 47.94
N ARG A 134 -13.16 -9.07 47.28
CA ARG A 134 -12.24 -10.14 47.72
C ARG A 134 -11.62 -9.84 49.08
N ARG A 135 -11.20 -8.59 49.33
CA ARG A 135 -10.65 -8.16 50.63
C ARG A 135 -11.69 -8.28 51.75
N LEU A 136 -12.93 -7.85 51.50
CA LEU A 136 -14.02 -7.95 52.48
C LEU A 136 -14.35 -9.41 52.81
N LYS A 137 -14.40 -10.30 51.80
CA LYS A 137 -14.61 -11.75 52.01
C LYS A 137 -13.52 -12.43 52.85
N ARG A 138 -12.26 -11.93 52.81
CA ARG A 138 -11.17 -12.47 53.64
C ARG A 138 -11.14 -11.89 55.06
N ARG A 139 -11.88 -10.81 55.32
CA ARG A 139 -11.95 -10.14 56.62
C ARG A 139 -13.22 -10.49 57.42
N GLY A 140 -14.22 -11.09 56.78
CA GLY A 140 -15.32 -11.74 57.49
C GLY A 140 -14.92 -13.15 57.87
N HIS A 141 -14.96 -13.46 59.17
CA HIS A 141 -14.97 -14.82 59.69
C HIS A 141 -16.38 -15.41 59.58
#